data_AF-A0A2R7UAM9-F1
#
_entry.id   AF-A0A2R7UAM9-F1
#
_cell.length_a   1.000
_cell.length_b   1.000
_cell.length_c   1.000
_cell.angle_alpha   90.00
_cell.angle_beta   90.00
_cell.angle_gamma   90.00
#
_symmetry.space_group_name_H-M   'P 1'
#
loop_
_entity.id
_entity.type
_entity.pdbx_description
1 polymer ?
#
loop_
_entity_poly.entity_id
_entity_poly.type
_entity_poly.pdbx_seq_one_letter_code
_entity_poly.pdbx_strand_id
1 'polypeptide(L)'
;MAFRDLITDVDATVFEILGDTVLIEGREVLGMFSAPWLQPKVGQIRTALREPHLVIRVQDNIGIEVKHKVFFGVPPEDGGGNYLITSIEPGGDGLVTLILRKSL
;
A
#
# COMPACT_ATOMS: atom_id res chain seq x y z
N MET A 1 3.62 -31.08 0.33
CA MET A 1 3.60 -29.61 0.44
C MET A 1 4.93 -29.19 1.01
N ALA A 2 5.73 -28.47 0.23
CA ALA A 2 6.97 -27.89 0.73
C ALA A 2 6.64 -26.64 1.55
N PHE A 3 7.55 -26.23 2.43
CA PHE A 3 7.43 -24.99 3.22
C PHE A 3 7.09 -23.77 2.34
N ARG A 4 7.64 -23.71 1.12
CA ARG A 4 7.39 -22.64 0.16
C ARG A 4 5.94 -22.58 -0.33
N ASP A 5 5.31 -23.73 -0.50
CA ASP A 5 3.91 -23.81 -0.94
C ASP A 5 3.01 -23.24 0.16
N LEU A 6 3.26 -23.61 1.42
CA LEU A 6 2.50 -23.13 2.58
C LEU A 6 2.64 -21.61 2.79
N ILE A 7 3.83 -21.06 2.62
CA ILE A 7 4.03 -19.60 2.69
C ILE A 7 3.25 -18.89 1.58
N THR A 8 3.23 -19.46 0.38
CA THR A 8 2.45 -18.91 -0.75
C THR A 8 0.95 -18.88 -0.43
N ASP A 9 0.44 -19.95 0.17
CA ASP A 9 -0.98 -20.05 0.58
C ASP A 9 -1.34 -19.07 1.70
N VAL A 10 -0.42 -18.86 2.66
CA VAL A 10 -0.59 -17.86 3.72
C VAL A 10 -0.64 -16.45 3.13
N ASP A 11 0.33 -16.10 2.27
CA ASP A 11 0.37 -14.79 1.62
C ASP A 11 -0.89 -14.57 0.76
N ALA A 12 -1.32 -15.60 0.01
CA ALA A 12 -2.56 -15.61 -0.75
C ALA A 12 -3.75 -15.17 0.11
N THR A 13 -3.96 -15.89 1.21
CA THR A 13 -5.08 -15.70 2.14
C THR A 13 -5.03 -14.34 2.85
N VAL A 14 -3.85 -13.91 3.29
CA VAL A 14 -3.70 -12.64 4.03
C VAL A 14 -4.10 -11.44 3.19
N PHE A 15 -3.63 -11.36 1.94
CA PHE A 15 -4.02 -10.24 1.06
C PHE A 15 -5.47 -10.33 0.60
N GLU A 16 -6.02 -11.53 0.43
CA GLU A 16 -7.44 -11.69 0.06
C GLU A 16 -8.35 -11.16 1.17
N ILE A 17 -8.02 -11.42 2.44
CA ILE A 17 -8.87 -11.07 3.58
C ILE A 17 -8.58 -9.67 4.12
N LEU A 18 -7.31 -9.25 4.16
CA LEU A 18 -6.86 -8.02 4.82
C LEU A 18 -6.33 -6.96 3.85
N GLY A 19 -6.25 -7.26 2.56
CA GLY A 19 -5.78 -6.30 1.55
C GLY A 19 -6.86 -5.28 1.20
N ASP A 20 -6.45 -4.02 1.08
CA ASP A 20 -7.23 -2.97 0.47
C ASP A 20 -7.18 -3.13 -1.06
N THR A 21 -8.34 -3.08 -1.70
CA THR A 21 -8.42 -3.01 -3.16
C THR A 21 -8.15 -1.59 -3.61
N VAL A 22 -7.12 -1.40 -4.42
CA VAL A 22 -6.72 -0.10 -4.97
C VAL A 22 -6.67 -0.14 -6.49
N LEU A 23 -6.86 1.02 -7.13
CA LEU A 23 -6.73 1.16 -8.57
C LEU A 23 -5.44 1.93 -8.90
N ILE A 24 -4.47 1.27 -9.52
CA ILE A 24 -3.22 1.87 -9.99
C ILE A 24 -3.29 2.00 -11.50
N GLU A 25 -3.39 3.23 -12.03
CA GLU A 25 -3.63 3.49 -13.47
C GLU A 25 -4.82 2.67 -14.04
N GLY A 26 -5.85 2.44 -13.23
CA GLY A 26 -7.05 1.67 -13.60
C GLY A 26 -6.89 0.14 -13.48
N ARG A 27 -5.73 -0.37 -13.06
CA ARG A 27 -5.52 -1.78 -12.71
C ARG A 27 -5.83 -2.00 -11.24
N GLU A 28 -6.65 -3.01 -10.95
CA GLU A 28 -6.89 -3.46 -9.57
C GLU A 28 -5.65 -4.15 -9.01
N VAL A 29 -5.23 -3.70 -7.83
CA VAL A 29 -4.12 -4.26 -7.06
C VAL A 29 -4.56 -4.39 -5.61
N LEU A 30 -4.22 -5.52 -4.98
CA LEU A 30 -4.41 -5.71 -3.55
C LEU A 30 -3.16 -5.23 -2.82
N GLY A 31 -3.33 -4.36 -1.84
CA GLY A 31 -2.24 -3.90 -1.01
C GLY A 31 -2.71 -3.43 0.35
N MET A 32 -1.79 -3.25 1.27
CA MET A 32 -2.10 -2.76 2.61
C MET A 32 -1.79 -1.26 2.67
N PHE A 33 -2.83 -0.43 2.79
CA PHE A 33 -2.66 1.02 2.91
C PHE A 33 -2.41 1.42 4.36
N SER A 34 -1.48 2.35 4.55
CA SER A 34 -1.24 2.94 5.85
C SER A 34 -0.99 4.44 5.72
N ALA A 35 -1.82 5.21 6.41
CA ALA A 35 -1.81 6.66 6.50
C ALA A 35 -1.48 7.10 7.94
N PRO A 36 -0.20 7.27 8.31
CA PRO A 36 0.19 7.41 9.71
C PRO A 36 -0.29 8.70 10.41
N TRP A 37 -0.82 9.68 9.67
CA TRP A 37 -1.37 10.91 10.22
C TRP A 37 -2.84 10.78 10.66
N LEU A 38 -3.51 9.65 10.36
CA LEU A 38 -4.90 9.39 10.74
C LEU A 38 -5.07 8.95 12.21
N GLN A 39 -3.97 8.60 12.90
CA GLN A 39 -4.02 8.25 14.33
C GLN A 39 -3.31 9.33 15.18
N PRO A 40 -4.04 10.08 16.03
CA PRO A 40 -3.40 10.99 16.98
C PRO A 40 -2.66 10.16 18.03
N LYS A 41 -1.33 10.24 18.05
CA LYS A 41 -0.54 9.68 19.16
C LYS A 41 -0.75 10.54 20.41
N VAL A 42 -1.42 9.96 21.40
CA VAL A 42 -1.58 10.56 22.73
C VAL A 42 -0.20 10.70 23.37
N GLY A 43 0.18 11.93 23.76
CA GLY A 43 1.50 12.25 24.30
C GLY A 43 2.42 12.86 23.23
N GLN A 44 2.55 14.19 23.28
CA GLN A 44 3.22 15.04 22.31
C GLN A 44 4.55 14.49 21.75
N ILE A 45 4.59 14.20 20.44
CA ILE A 45 5.77 14.42 19.58
C ILE A 45 5.24 14.90 18.23
N ARG A 46 5.75 16.03 17.73
CA ARG A 46 5.64 16.43 16.32
C ARG A 46 6.38 15.39 15.47
N THR A 47 5.76 14.23 15.23
CA THR A 47 6.35 13.24 14.34
C THR A 47 6.21 13.78 12.94
N ALA A 48 7.35 13.97 12.26
CA ALA A 48 7.41 14.32 10.84
C ALA A 48 6.27 13.63 10.08
N LEU A 49 5.48 14.42 9.35
CA LEU A 49 4.36 13.93 8.54
C LEU A 49 4.87 12.75 7.72
N ARG A 50 4.56 11.51 8.13
CA ARG A 50 5.06 10.33 7.44
C ARG A 50 4.22 10.17 6.18
N GLU A 51 4.91 10.01 5.07
CA GLU A 51 4.28 9.83 3.77
C GLU A 51 3.40 8.57 3.82
N PRO A 52 2.19 8.61 3.23
CA PRO A 52 1.40 7.39 3.08
C PRO A 52 2.19 6.35 2.33
N HIS A 53 2.01 5.11 2.71
CA HIS A 53 2.55 4.00 1.95
C HIS A 53 1.49 2.95 1.69
N LEU A 54 1.68 2.25 0.57
CA LEU A 54 0.91 1.10 0.17
C LEU A 54 1.89 -0.06 -0.03
N VAL A 55 1.69 -1.14 0.71
CA VAL A 55 2.51 -2.34 0.57
C VAL A 55 1.79 -3.31 -0.36
N ILE A 56 2.45 -3.69 -1.45
CA ILE A 56 1.93 -4.63 -2.45
C ILE A 56 2.87 -5.82 -2.63
N ARG A 57 2.41 -6.87 -3.31
CA ARG A 57 3.28 -7.97 -3.71
C ARG A 57 4.20 -7.56 -4.85
N VAL A 58 5.40 -8.15 -4.88
CA VAL A 58 6.37 -7.92 -5.97
C VAL A 58 5.82 -8.28 -7.36
N GLN A 59 4.92 -9.28 -7.43
CA GLN A 59 4.28 -9.68 -8.69
C GLN A 59 3.34 -8.59 -9.24
N ASP A 60 2.66 -7.86 -8.36
CA ASP A 60 1.76 -6.78 -8.75
C ASP A 60 2.51 -5.49 -9.11
N ASN A 61 3.76 -5.35 -8.66
CA ASN A 61 4.63 -4.23 -8.99
C ASN A 61 5.09 -4.19 -10.46
N ILE A 62 4.85 -5.24 -11.24
CA ILE A 62 5.23 -5.28 -12.66
C ILE A 62 4.43 -4.23 -13.44
N GLY A 63 5.14 -3.28 -14.06
CA GLY A 63 4.56 -2.18 -14.83
C GLY A 63 4.09 -0.98 -13.99
N ILE A 64 4.37 -0.97 -12.68
CA ILE A 64 4.12 0.18 -11.81
C ILE A 64 5.34 1.11 -11.85
N GLU A 65 5.10 2.40 -12.09
CA GLU A 65 6.14 3.43 -12.15
C GLU A 65 5.83 4.60 -11.21
N VAL A 66 6.87 5.37 -10.89
CA VAL A 66 6.74 6.63 -10.16
C VAL A 66 5.86 7.60 -10.98
N LYS A 67 5.05 8.40 -10.29
CA LYS A 67 4.01 9.31 -10.82
C LYS A 67 2.73 8.65 -11.30
N HIS A 68 2.62 7.32 -11.28
CA HIS A 68 1.33 6.66 -11.49
C HIS A 68 0.33 7.08 -10.42
N LYS A 69 -0.93 7.19 -10.83
CA LYS A 69 -2.05 7.51 -9.97
C LYS A 69 -2.54 6.25 -9.28
N VAL A 70 -2.74 6.37 -7.98
CA VAL A 70 -3.34 5.36 -7.13
C VAL A 70 -4.64 5.91 -6.58
N PHE A 71 -5.75 5.22 -6.82
CA PHE A 71 -7.06 5.56 -6.28
C PHE A 71 -7.48 4.55 -5.22
N PHE A 72 -7.87 5.07 -4.06
CA PHE A 72 -8.45 4.31 -2.96
C PHE A 72 -9.94 4.57 -2.91
N GLY A 73 -10.74 3.52 -3.09
CA GLY A 73 -12.21 3.58 -3.12
C GLY A 73 -12.88 3.68 -1.74
N VAL A 74 -12.11 3.90 -0.68
CA VAL A 74 -12.62 4.09 0.69
C VAL A 74 -13.03 5.54 0.94
N PRO A 75 -13.80 5.84 2.00
CA PRO A 75 -14.15 7.22 2.34
C PRO A 75 -12.92 8.12 2.57
N PRO A 76 -12.98 9.43 2.25
CA PRO A 76 -11.86 10.36 2.48
C PRO A 76 -11.43 10.45 3.94
N GLU A 77 -12.36 10.30 4.90
CA GLU A 77 -12.06 10.23 6.33
C GLU A 77 -11.17 9.04 6.71
N ASP A 78 -11.21 7.94 5.96
CA ASP A 78 -10.39 6.75 6.18
C ASP A 78 -9.09 6.76 5.34
N GLY A 79 -8.81 7.89 4.66
CA GLY A 79 -7.64 8.03 3.80
C GLY A 79 -7.91 7.75 2.33
N GLY A 80 -9.17 7.69 1.90
CA GLY A 80 -9.56 7.56 0.50
C GLY A 80 -9.13 8.70 -0.42
N GLY A 81 -9.21 8.45 -1.73
CA GLY A 81 -8.98 9.44 -2.78
C GLY A 81 -7.77 9.12 -3.68
N ASN A 82 -7.28 10.16 -4.36
CA ASN A 82 -6.22 10.05 -5.35
C ASN A 82 -4.84 10.34 -4.76
N TYR A 83 -3.88 9.49 -5.11
CA TYR A 83 -2.48 9.61 -4.72
C TYR A 83 -1.58 9.44 -5.94
N LEU A 84 -0.36 9.92 -5.83
CA LEU A 84 0.71 9.70 -6.79
C LEU A 84 1.83 8.92 -6.12
N ILE A 85 2.38 7.94 -6.84
CA ILE A 85 3.58 7.22 -6.39
C ILE A 85 4.78 8.17 -6.47
N THR A 86 5.48 8.39 -5.37
CA THR A 86 6.69 9.21 -5.30
C THR A 86 7.97 8.37 -5.27
N SER A 87 7.91 7.18 -4.69
CA SER A 87 9.02 6.23 -4.62
C SER A 87 8.52 4.79 -4.56
N ILE A 88 9.37 3.85 -4.96
CA ILE A 88 9.12 2.41 -4.95
C ILE A 88 10.30 1.76 -4.22
N GLU A 89 10.02 1.13 -3.08
CA GLU A 89 11.03 0.54 -2.19
C GLU A 89 10.82 -0.98 -2.07
N PRO A 90 11.68 -1.80 -2.71
CA PRO A 90 11.62 -3.25 -2.56
C PRO A 90 12.10 -3.70 -1.17
N GLY A 91 11.28 -4.48 -0.45
CA GLY A 91 11.60 -4.94 0.90
C GLY A 91 12.55 -6.15 0.95
N GLY A 92 12.64 -6.93 -0.13
CA GLY A 92 13.43 -8.17 -0.19
C GLY A 92 12.74 -9.40 0.44
N ASP A 93 11.52 -9.23 0.93
CA ASP A 93 10.64 -10.23 1.54
C ASP A 93 9.50 -10.68 0.61
N GLY A 94 9.56 -10.28 -0.67
CA GLY A 94 8.49 -10.51 -1.64
C GLY A 94 7.45 -9.40 -1.69
N LEU A 95 7.61 -8.36 -0.86
CA LEU A 95 6.77 -7.18 -0.83
C LEU A 95 7.51 -5.95 -1.38
N VAL A 96 6.73 -4.99 -1.86
CA VAL A 96 7.18 -3.71 -2.35
C VAL A 96 6.37 -2.63 -1.67
N THR A 97 7.06 -1.64 -1.11
CA THR A 97 6.43 -0.48 -0.49
C THR A 97 6.39 0.66 -1.50
N LEU A 98 5.19 1.10 -1.85
CA LEU A 98 4.95 2.29 -2.66
C LEU A 98 4.78 3.48 -1.73
N ILE A 99 5.65 4.48 -1.86
CA ILE A 99 5.53 5.74 -1.14
C ILE A 99 4.61 6.66 -1.95
N LEU A 100 3.65 7.27 -1.26
CA LEU A 100 2.55 7.98 -1.88
C LEU A 100 2.51 9.44 -1.44
N ARG A 101 1.94 10.27 -2.31
CA ARG A 101 1.58 11.65 -2.02
C ARG A 101 0.16 11.91 -2.46
N LYS A 102 -0.65 12.52 -1.60
CA LYS A 102 -2.03 12.89 -1.95
C LYS A 102 -2.03 13.88 -3.12
N SER A 103 -2.74 13.54 -4.19
CA SER A 103 -3.00 14.46 -5.30
C SER A 103 -4.24 15.27 -4.94
N LEU A 104 -4.15 16.59 -5.07
CA LEU A 104 -5.31 17.48 -5.02
C LEU A 104 -6.24 17.21 -6.20
#